data_AF-A0A2V8M3T5-F1
#
_entry.id   AF-A0A2V8M3T5-F1
#
_cell.length_a   1.000
_cell.length_b   1.000
_cell.length_c   1.000
_cell.angle_alpha   90.00
_cell.angle_beta   90.00
_cell.angle_gamma   90.00
#
_symmetry.space_group_name_H-M   'P 1'
#
loop_
_entity.id
_entity.type
_entity.pdbx_description
1 polymer ?
#
loop_
_entity_poly.entity_id
_entity_poly.type
_entity_poly.pdbx_seq_one_letter_code
_entity_poly.pdbx_strand_id
1 'polypeptide(L)'
;MNRPFFALLIFFLLSVATYGQSVSRARVPTVESATKISSAGDRILAARTIAALRRLEEDVITYRSLGDFEAGGKLAQVRLETFQSHLQETAAEVESMLGFITNDRLKIELRNALASYRDGAFWWERIYQPRVVHVSAMNQDENRGPADTALLATVPYTVAIHWRQAAKYLKRAEQLQNER
;
A
#
# COMPACT_ATOMS: atom_id res chain seq x y z
N MET A 1 -21.71 9.42 -53.45
CA MET A 1 -20.72 10.49 -53.23
C MET A 1 -20.92 11.03 -51.82
N ASN A 2 -19.88 10.89 -50.99
CA ASN A 2 -19.56 11.61 -49.74
C ASN A 2 -20.40 11.38 -48.46
N ARG A 3 -19.80 10.64 -47.51
CA ARG A 3 -19.73 11.03 -46.08
C ARG A 3 -18.54 12.00 -45.92
N PRO A 4 -18.54 12.97 -44.98
CA PRO A 4 -18.03 12.76 -43.61
C PRO A 4 -18.81 13.57 -42.52
N PHE A 5 -18.99 13.11 -41.27
CA PHE A 5 -18.09 13.00 -40.10
C PHE A 5 -17.76 14.31 -39.34
N PHE A 6 -17.88 14.22 -38.00
CA PHE A 6 -17.37 15.05 -36.88
C PHE A 6 -18.21 16.17 -36.22
N ALA A 7 -18.66 15.83 -35.00
CA ALA A 7 -18.40 16.47 -33.69
C ALA A 7 -18.83 17.92 -33.39
N LEU A 8 -19.57 18.09 -32.29
CA LEU A 8 -19.17 18.75 -31.02
C LEU A 8 -20.42 18.80 -30.11
N LEU A 9 -20.40 18.25 -28.89
CA LEU A 9 -20.03 18.93 -27.64
C LEU A 9 -21.02 20.04 -27.24
N ILE A 10 -21.75 19.81 -26.15
CA ILE A 10 -22.06 20.71 -25.01
C ILE A 10 -23.34 20.16 -24.35
N PHE A 11 -23.19 19.41 -23.27
CA PHE A 11 -24.15 19.42 -22.18
C PHE A 11 -23.37 19.63 -20.89
N PHE A 12 -23.02 20.90 -20.67
CA PHE A 12 -22.86 21.43 -19.32
C PHE A 12 -24.23 21.40 -18.65
N LEU A 13 -24.24 21.28 -17.32
CA LEU A 13 -25.39 21.35 -16.39
C LEU A 13 -25.99 20.00 -15.96
N LEU A 14 -25.23 19.29 -15.12
CA LEU A 14 -25.80 18.59 -13.97
C LEU A 14 -24.99 18.96 -12.73
N SER A 15 -25.35 20.10 -12.14
CA SER A 15 -24.96 20.48 -10.78
C SER A 15 -25.68 19.56 -9.79
N VAL A 16 -25.08 18.43 -9.45
CA VAL A 16 -25.45 17.72 -8.23
C VAL A 16 -24.72 18.41 -7.08
N ALA A 17 -25.44 19.30 -6.41
CA ALA A 17 -25.03 19.84 -5.13
C ALA A 17 -25.13 18.73 -4.08
N THR A 18 -24.09 17.88 -3.99
CA THR A 18 -23.90 17.06 -2.81
C THR A 18 -23.43 17.97 -1.69
N TYR A 19 -24.34 18.19 -0.73
CA TYR A 19 -24.04 18.72 0.58
C TYR A 19 -22.84 17.98 1.18
N GLY A 20 -21.66 18.60 1.09
CA GLY A 20 -20.52 18.18 1.89
C GLY A 20 -20.88 18.40 3.35
N GLN A 21 -21.23 17.33 4.06
CA GLN A 21 -21.22 17.35 5.51
C GLN A 21 -19.80 17.66 5.95
N SER A 22 -19.57 18.94 6.26
CA SER A 22 -18.38 19.40 6.95
C SER A 22 -18.36 18.74 8.32
N VAL A 23 -17.70 17.60 8.43
CA VAL A 23 -17.25 17.10 9.72
C VAL A 23 -16.28 18.15 10.24
N SER A 24 -16.73 18.96 11.19
CA SER A 24 -15.88 19.81 12.00
C SER A 24 -14.85 18.89 12.65
N ARG A 25 -13.68 18.80 12.00
CA ARG A 25 -12.51 18.15 12.56
C ARG A 25 -12.28 18.87 13.88
N ALA A 26 -12.58 18.20 14.99
CA ALA A 26 -12.08 18.62 16.28
C ALA A 26 -10.60 18.91 16.06
N ARG A 27 -10.18 20.15 16.34
CA ARG A 27 -8.76 20.49 16.43
C ARG A 27 -8.20 19.55 17.48
N VAL A 28 -7.68 18.40 17.02
CA VAL A 28 -6.65 17.70 17.75
C VAL A 28 -5.60 18.78 17.93
N PRO A 29 -5.27 19.17 19.17
CA PRO A 29 -4.22 20.14 19.36
C PRO A 29 -3.03 19.56 18.60
N THR A 30 -2.60 20.30 17.58
CA THR A 30 -1.24 20.19 17.09
C THR A 30 -0.42 20.59 18.30
N VAL A 31 -0.14 19.60 19.15
CA VAL A 31 1.10 19.58 19.90
C VAL A 31 2.09 19.80 18.79
N GLU A 32 2.61 21.02 18.70
CA GLU A 32 3.87 21.26 18.04
C GLU A 32 4.71 20.09 18.50
N SER A 33 4.95 19.14 17.58
CA SER A 33 5.97 18.13 17.78
C SER A 33 7.24 18.96 17.81
N ALA A 34 7.50 19.57 18.98
CA ALA A 34 8.83 19.85 19.44
C ALA A 34 9.59 18.62 19.03
N THR A 35 10.51 18.83 18.09
CA THR A 35 11.40 17.85 17.49
C THR A 35 12.12 17.17 18.65
N LYS A 36 11.43 16.26 19.34
CA LYS A 36 11.98 15.46 20.42
C LYS A 36 12.82 14.48 19.66
N ILE A 37 14.09 14.86 19.55
CA ILE A 37 15.16 14.03 19.04
C ILE A 37 14.97 12.68 19.69
N SER A 38 14.66 11.68 18.85
CA SER A 38 14.52 10.29 19.21
C SER A 38 15.59 9.91 20.23
N SER A 39 15.17 9.43 21.41
CA SER A 39 16.09 8.98 22.44
C SER A 39 17.02 7.90 21.87
N ALA A 40 18.18 7.65 22.49
CA ALA A 40 19.04 6.55 22.05
C ALA A 40 18.29 5.20 22.02
N GLY A 41 17.35 4.97 22.96
CA GLY A 41 16.49 3.80 22.98
C GLY A 41 15.49 3.76 21.82
N ASP A 42 14.86 4.89 21.51
CA ASP A 42 13.93 5.02 20.37
C ASP A 42 14.65 4.73 19.04
N ARG A 43 15.90 5.22 18.89
CA ARG A 43 16.73 4.93 17.71
C ARG A 43 17.08 3.45 17.60
N ILE A 44 17.36 2.76 18.71
CA ILE A 44 17.61 1.31 18.70
C ILE A 44 16.35 0.56 18.24
N LEU A 45 15.18 0.90 18.79
CA LEU A 45 13.92 0.29 18.39
C LEU A 45 13.57 0.60 16.93
N ALA A 46 13.83 1.81 16.46
CA ALA A 46 13.63 2.18 15.07
C ALA A 46 14.55 1.40 14.12
N ALA A 47 15.84 1.23 14.47
CA ALA A 47 16.76 0.42 13.69
C ALA A 47 16.31 -1.05 13.59
N ARG A 48 15.83 -1.64 14.68
CA ARG A 48 15.24 -2.99 14.68
C ARG A 48 13.97 -3.06 13.84
N THR A 49 13.13 -2.03 13.91
CA THR A 49 11.94 -1.89 13.08
C THR A 49 12.28 -1.85 11.59
N ILE A 50 13.28 -1.07 11.20
CA ILE A 50 13.80 -1.00 9.82
C ILE A 50 14.29 -2.37 9.37
N ALA A 51 15.10 -3.06 10.19
CA ALA A 51 15.61 -4.38 9.87
C ALA A 51 14.49 -5.41 9.67
N ALA A 52 13.45 -5.38 10.51
CA ALA A 52 12.29 -6.25 10.36
C ALA A 52 11.54 -5.98 9.04
N LEU A 53 11.29 -4.71 8.71
CA LEU A 53 10.64 -4.32 7.45
C LEU A 53 11.50 -4.63 6.21
N ARG A 54 12.83 -4.57 6.31
CA ARG A 54 13.74 -4.96 5.22
C ARG A 54 13.63 -6.44 4.89
N ARG A 55 13.54 -7.32 5.90
CA ARG A 55 13.30 -8.76 5.67
C ARG A 55 12.00 -8.98 4.88
N LEU A 56 10.95 -8.24 5.22
CA LEU A 56 9.68 -8.31 4.49
C LEU A 56 9.78 -7.73 3.07
N GLU A 57 10.65 -6.75 2.84
CA GLU A 57 10.90 -6.20 1.50
C GLU A 57 11.53 -7.24 0.56
N GLU A 58 12.37 -8.14 1.08
CA GLU A 58 13.02 -9.20 0.29
C GLU A 58 12.02 -10.17 -0.35
N ASP A 59 10.82 -10.29 0.22
CA ASP A 59 9.75 -11.12 -0.31
C ASP A 59 9.06 -10.52 -1.54
N VAL A 60 9.16 -9.20 -1.76
CA VAL A 60 8.39 -8.47 -2.76
C VAL A 60 9.26 -7.93 -3.90
N ILE A 61 8.66 -7.64 -5.05
CA ILE A 61 9.39 -7.03 -6.18
C ILE A 61 9.00 -5.55 -6.31
N THR A 62 9.93 -4.67 -5.98
CA THR A 62 9.74 -3.23 -6.13
C THR A 62 10.31 -2.74 -7.46
N TYR A 63 9.41 -2.35 -8.37
CA TYR A 63 9.79 -1.77 -9.67
C TYR A 63 10.05 -0.27 -9.58
N ARG A 64 10.93 0.25 -10.45
CA ARG A 64 11.22 1.69 -10.49
C ARG A 64 10.04 2.48 -11.08
N SER A 65 9.37 1.91 -12.07
CA SER A 65 8.18 2.47 -12.72
C SER A 65 7.10 1.40 -12.96
N LEU A 66 5.89 1.83 -13.38
CA LEU A 66 4.85 0.89 -13.81
C LEU A 66 5.20 0.21 -15.14
N GLY A 67 5.96 0.89 -16.03
CA GLY A 67 6.44 0.26 -17.26
C GLY A 67 7.43 -0.87 -16.99
N ASP A 68 8.29 -0.73 -15.98
CA ASP A 68 9.18 -1.84 -15.57
C ASP A 68 8.37 -3.00 -14.96
N PHE A 69 7.28 -2.70 -14.26
CA PHE A 69 6.36 -3.71 -13.76
C PHE A 69 5.66 -4.45 -14.90
N GLU A 70 5.18 -3.75 -15.94
CA GLU A 70 4.59 -4.38 -17.13
C GLU A 70 5.59 -5.32 -17.83
N ALA A 71 6.86 -4.93 -17.90
CA ALA A 71 7.92 -5.76 -18.48
C ALA A 71 8.26 -6.99 -17.61
N GLY A 72 8.18 -6.88 -16.28
CA GLY A 72 8.54 -7.95 -15.35
C GLY A 72 7.39 -8.87 -14.95
N GLY A 73 6.18 -8.35 -14.84
CA GLY A 73 4.91 -9.04 -14.55
C GLY A 73 4.77 -9.73 -13.20
N LYS A 74 5.84 -9.80 -12.38
CA LYS A 74 5.85 -10.52 -11.10
C LYS A 74 5.62 -9.57 -9.94
N LEU A 75 4.81 -10.00 -8.98
CA LEU A 75 4.45 -9.20 -7.80
C LEU A 75 5.45 -9.39 -6.65
N ALA A 76 6.04 -10.58 -6.54
CA ALA A 76 6.85 -10.99 -5.40
C ALA A 76 7.82 -12.11 -5.76
N GLN A 77 8.79 -12.34 -4.87
CA GLN A 77 9.75 -13.44 -4.94
C GLN A 77 9.18 -14.73 -4.34
N VAL A 78 8.25 -14.60 -3.41
CA VAL A 78 7.59 -15.73 -2.72
C VAL A 78 6.12 -15.85 -3.13
N ARG A 79 5.46 -16.93 -2.69
CA ARG A 79 4.01 -17.08 -2.85
C ARG A 79 3.27 -16.20 -1.85
N LEU A 80 2.00 -15.87 -2.15
CA LEU A 80 1.19 -15.00 -1.29
C LEU A 80 1.09 -15.54 0.14
N GLU A 81 0.91 -16.85 0.34
CA GLU A 81 0.73 -17.43 1.68
C GLU A 81 2.01 -17.28 2.52
N THR A 82 3.17 -17.45 1.88
CA THR A 82 4.47 -17.22 2.53
C THR A 82 4.63 -15.75 2.93
N PHE A 83 4.32 -14.84 2.01
CA PHE A 83 4.37 -13.40 2.28
C PHE A 83 3.39 -13.01 3.41
N GLN A 84 2.16 -13.53 3.42
CA GLN A 84 1.18 -13.26 4.47
C GLN A 84 1.64 -13.74 5.84
N SER A 85 2.28 -14.91 5.92
CA SER A 85 2.89 -15.41 7.17
C SER A 85 4.00 -14.47 7.64
N HIS A 86 4.95 -14.13 6.78
CA HIS A 86 6.05 -13.22 7.12
C HIS A 86 5.55 -11.81 7.48
N LEU A 87 4.50 -11.33 6.81
CA LEU A 87 3.84 -10.06 7.09
C LEU A 87 3.20 -10.07 8.48
N GLN A 88 2.51 -11.15 8.86
CA GLN A 88 1.89 -11.26 10.18
C GLN A 88 2.93 -11.25 11.29
N GLU A 89 4.01 -12.02 11.15
CA GLU A 89 5.13 -12.07 12.10
C GLU A 89 5.81 -10.70 12.22
N THR A 90 6.17 -10.09 11.07
CA THR A 90 6.81 -8.78 11.01
C THR A 90 5.90 -7.70 11.61
N ALA A 91 4.61 -7.73 11.32
CA ALA A 91 3.63 -6.79 11.85
C ALA A 91 3.58 -6.84 13.39
N ALA A 92 3.50 -8.05 13.97
CA ALA A 92 3.46 -8.22 15.42
C ALA A 92 4.74 -7.67 16.08
N GLU A 93 5.91 -7.93 15.49
CA GLU A 93 7.20 -7.41 15.96
C GLU A 93 7.26 -5.88 15.88
N VAL A 94 6.93 -5.34 14.70
CA VAL A 94 7.01 -3.90 14.40
C VAL A 94 6.01 -3.10 15.23
N GLU A 95 4.76 -3.54 15.36
CA GLU A 95 3.75 -2.83 16.14
C GLU A 95 4.11 -2.76 17.62
N SER A 96 4.67 -3.83 18.16
CA SER A 96 5.20 -3.84 19.53
C SER A 96 6.30 -2.79 19.70
N MET A 97 7.30 -2.75 18.82
CA MET A 97 8.39 -1.76 18.89
C MET A 97 7.88 -0.33 18.70
N LEU A 98 6.98 -0.10 17.74
CA LEU A 98 6.35 1.19 17.51
C LEU A 98 5.53 1.64 18.72
N GLY A 99 5.03 0.75 19.57
CA GLY A 99 4.36 1.12 20.83
C GLY A 99 5.23 2.03 21.72
N PHE A 100 6.55 1.82 21.71
CA PHE A 100 7.50 2.47 22.62
C PHE A 100 8.25 3.66 22.02
N ILE A 101 8.28 3.80 20.68
CA ILE A 101 8.96 4.92 20.01
C ILE A 101 8.13 6.21 20.18
N THR A 102 8.79 7.34 20.43
CA THR A 102 8.15 8.66 20.49
C THR A 102 7.44 8.98 19.16
N ASN A 103 6.27 9.63 19.22
CA ASN A 103 5.53 9.95 18.00
C ASN A 103 6.19 11.12 17.25
N ASP A 104 7.08 10.78 16.32
CA ASP A 104 7.79 11.70 15.46
C ASP A 104 7.67 11.29 13.98
N ARG A 105 8.38 12.01 13.10
CA ARG A 105 8.38 11.72 11.67
C ARG A 105 8.92 10.32 11.37
N LEU A 106 9.93 9.85 12.09
CA LEU A 106 10.50 8.51 11.90
C LEU A 106 9.46 7.43 12.17
N LYS A 107 8.74 7.52 13.29
CA LYS A 107 7.64 6.61 13.63
C LYS A 107 6.55 6.60 12.57
N ILE A 108 6.20 7.77 12.02
CA ILE A 108 5.20 7.89 10.96
C ILE A 108 5.65 7.16 9.68
N GLU A 109 6.89 7.36 9.24
CA GLU A 109 7.42 6.69 8.04
C GLU A 109 7.45 5.16 8.23
N LEU A 110 7.85 4.66 9.42
CA LEU A 110 7.82 3.22 9.73
C LEU A 110 6.40 2.64 9.71
N ARG A 111 5.42 3.36 10.27
CA ARG A 111 3.99 2.98 10.20
C ARG A 111 3.48 2.94 8.77
N ASN A 112 3.81 3.95 7.98
CA ASN A 112 3.38 4.04 6.59
C ASN A 112 3.98 2.93 5.73
N ALA A 113 5.23 2.53 5.99
CA ALA A 113 5.86 1.39 5.34
C ALA A 113 5.10 0.09 5.64
N LEU A 114 4.85 -0.22 6.93
CA LEU A 114 4.07 -1.41 7.31
C LEU A 114 2.65 -1.40 6.73
N ALA A 115 1.96 -0.26 6.79
CA ALA A 115 0.62 -0.11 6.23
C ALA A 115 0.61 -0.38 4.72
N SER A 116 1.60 0.12 3.99
CA SER A 116 1.70 -0.10 2.54
C SER A 116 1.92 -1.58 2.19
N TYR A 117 2.70 -2.34 2.99
CA TYR A 117 2.80 -3.79 2.80
C TYR A 117 1.47 -4.51 3.04
N ARG A 118 0.70 -4.09 4.05
CA ARG A 118 -0.62 -4.65 4.35
C ARG A 118 -1.63 -4.38 3.23
N ASP A 119 -1.66 -3.14 2.74
CA ASP A 119 -2.53 -2.76 1.63
C ASP A 119 -2.16 -3.55 0.36
N GLY A 120 -0.87 -3.72 0.10
CA GLY A 120 -0.38 -4.59 -0.97
C GLY A 120 -0.88 -6.03 -0.82
N ALA A 121 -0.69 -6.63 0.37
CA ALA A 121 -1.17 -7.99 0.64
C ALA A 121 -2.68 -8.15 0.40
N PHE A 122 -3.46 -7.19 0.90
CA PHE A 122 -4.91 -7.16 0.76
C PHE A 122 -5.34 -7.17 -0.71
N TRP A 123 -4.69 -6.37 -1.55
CA TRP A 123 -5.00 -6.34 -2.98
C TRP A 123 -4.52 -7.58 -3.70
N TRP A 124 -3.34 -8.10 -3.37
CA TRP A 124 -2.81 -9.31 -4.00
C TRP A 124 -3.72 -10.52 -3.76
N GLU A 125 -4.30 -10.65 -2.58
CA GLU A 125 -5.25 -11.71 -2.25
C GLU A 125 -6.45 -11.78 -3.22
N ARG A 126 -6.90 -10.63 -3.76
CA ARG A 126 -8.06 -10.55 -4.66
C ARG A 126 -7.84 -11.21 -6.02
N ILE A 127 -6.60 -11.34 -6.45
CA ILE A 127 -6.21 -11.95 -7.73
C ILE A 127 -5.45 -13.25 -7.55
N TYR A 128 -5.22 -13.67 -6.30
CA TYR A 128 -4.49 -14.90 -6.02
C TYR A 128 -5.41 -16.10 -6.21
N GLN A 129 -4.99 -17.02 -7.08
CA GLN A 129 -5.65 -18.31 -7.28
C GLN A 129 -4.88 -19.39 -6.51
N PRO A 130 -5.44 -19.93 -5.40
CA PRO A 130 -4.80 -21.02 -4.69
C PRO A 130 -4.73 -22.26 -5.57
N ARG A 131 -3.64 -23.03 -5.44
CA ARG A 131 -3.42 -24.27 -6.21
C ARG A 131 -4.45 -25.37 -5.91
N VAL A 132 -5.14 -25.27 -4.77
CA VAL A 132 -6.24 -26.16 -4.40
C VAL A 132 -7.53 -25.34 -4.45
N VAL A 133 -8.33 -25.58 -5.49
CA VAL A 133 -9.64 -24.93 -5.66
C VAL A 133 -10.70 -25.85 -5.04
N HIS A 134 -11.42 -25.37 -4.03
CA HIS A 134 -12.65 -26.05 -3.60
C HIS A 134 -13.66 -25.99 -4.75
N VAL A 135 -14.30 -27.13 -5.09
CA VAL A 135 -15.28 -27.24 -6.20
C VAL A 135 -16.38 -26.17 -6.13
N SER A 136 -16.71 -25.69 -4.93
CA SER A 136 -17.66 -24.60 -4.68
C SER A 136 -17.24 -23.24 -5.26
N ALA A 137 -15.95 -22.99 -5.44
CA ALA A 137 -15.42 -21.74 -6.00
C ALA A 137 -15.46 -21.72 -7.54
N MET A 138 -15.66 -22.87 -8.18
CA MET A 138 -15.67 -23.01 -9.64
C MET A 138 -16.83 -22.24 -10.29
N ASN A 139 -17.95 -22.09 -9.57
CA ASN A 139 -19.15 -21.35 -10.04
C ASN A 139 -19.04 -19.82 -9.82
N GLN A 140 -18.02 -19.32 -9.11
CA GLN A 140 -17.86 -17.88 -8.87
C GLN A 140 -17.22 -17.14 -10.06
N ASP A 141 -16.41 -17.84 -10.87
CA ASP A 141 -15.79 -17.26 -12.08
C ASP A 141 -16.82 -17.06 -13.21
N GLU A 142 -17.85 -17.92 -13.30
CA GLU A 142 -18.88 -17.86 -14.36
C GLU A 142 -19.84 -16.67 -14.23
N ASN A 143 -19.95 -16.06 -13.04
CA ASN A 143 -20.88 -14.96 -12.76
C ASN A 143 -20.23 -13.57 -12.74
N ARG A 144 -18.96 -13.43 -13.14
CA ARG A 144 -18.26 -12.12 -13.12
C ARG A 144 -18.76 -11.20 -14.22
N GLY A 145 -19.18 -9.99 -13.83
CA GLY A 145 -19.55 -8.95 -14.76
C GLY A 145 -18.33 -8.24 -15.37
N PRO A 146 -18.51 -7.50 -16.47
CA PRO A 146 -17.42 -6.75 -17.12
C PRO A 146 -16.70 -5.76 -16.20
N ALA A 147 -17.42 -5.17 -15.24
CA ALA A 147 -16.86 -4.26 -14.25
C ALA A 147 -15.90 -4.97 -13.29
N ASP A 148 -16.22 -6.20 -12.86
CA ASP A 148 -15.35 -6.99 -11.99
C ASP A 148 -14.09 -7.41 -12.73
N THR A 149 -14.20 -7.78 -14.00
CA THR A 149 -13.05 -8.08 -14.86
C THR A 149 -12.12 -6.87 -15.00
N ALA A 150 -12.69 -5.68 -15.26
CA ALA A 150 -11.90 -4.46 -15.37
C ALA A 150 -11.20 -4.11 -14.04
N LEU A 151 -11.89 -4.25 -12.90
CA LEU A 151 -11.28 -4.03 -11.59
C LEU A 151 -10.12 -4.99 -11.35
N LEU A 152 -10.32 -6.30 -11.52
CA LEU A 152 -9.30 -7.32 -11.30
C LEU A 152 -8.09 -7.13 -12.22
N ALA A 153 -8.27 -6.64 -13.44
CA ALA A 153 -7.18 -6.31 -14.34
C ALA A 153 -6.29 -5.16 -13.82
N THR A 154 -6.81 -4.26 -12.99
CA THR A 154 -6.04 -3.16 -12.39
C THR A 154 -5.35 -3.54 -11.08
N VAL A 155 -5.80 -4.60 -10.41
CA VAL A 155 -5.28 -5.00 -9.09
C VAL A 155 -3.75 -5.18 -9.09
N PRO A 156 -3.10 -5.86 -10.06
CA PRO A 156 -1.65 -6.00 -10.07
C PRO A 156 -0.89 -4.66 -10.01
N TYR A 157 -1.40 -3.63 -10.69
CA TYR A 157 -0.84 -2.27 -10.64
C TYR A 157 -1.02 -1.62 -9.28
N THR A 158 -2.20 -1.77 -8.68
CA THR A 158 -2.46 -1.29 -7.32
C THR A 158 -1.47 -1.91 -6.34
N VAL A 159 -1.21 -3.22 -6.47
CA VAL A 159 -0.22 -3.87 -5.61
C VAL A 159 1.20 -3.35 -5.88
N ALA A 160 1.58 -3.22 -7.15
CA ALA A 160 2.86 -2.63 -7.56
C ALA A 160 3.10 -1.23 -6.96
N ILE A 161 2.07 -0.41 -6.91
CA ILE A 161 2.10 0.92 -6.30
C ILE A 161 2.35 0.81 -4.79
N HIS A 162 1.67 -0.11 -4.10
CA HIS A 162 1.84 -0.27 -2.65
C HIS A 162 3.23 -0.76 -2.26
N TRP A 163 3.83 -1.73 -2.96
CA TRP A 163 5.23 -2.11 -2.67
C TRP A 163 6.20 -0.94 -2.89
N ARG A 164 6.00 -0.16 -3.96
CA ARG A 164 6.81 1.05 -4.22
C ARG A 164 6.64 2.10 -3.13
N GLN A 165 5.43 2.28 -2.60
CA GLN A 165 5.19 3.17 -1.47
C GLN A 165 5.88 2.65 -0.19
N ALA A 166 5.77 1.35 0.09
CA ALA A 166 6.41 0.72 1.24
C ALA A 166 7.93 0.94 1.23
N ALA A 167 8.59 0.62 0.11
CA ALA A 167 10.02 0.83 -0.07
C ALA A 167 10.43 2.30 0.05
N LYS A 168 9.60 3.23 -0.47
CA LYS A 168 9.84 4.67 -0.37
C LYS A 168 9.77 5.17 1.07
N TYR A 169 8.79 4.72 1.85
CA TYR A 169 8.65 5.07 3.26
C TYR A 169 9.78 4.46 4.09
N LEU A 170 10.15 3.20 3.83
CA LEU A 170 11.27 2.53 4.50
C LEU A 170 12.60 3.27 4.26
N LYS A 171 12.88 3.66 3.01
CA LYS A 171 14.07 4.45 2.66
C LYS A 171 14.11 5.81 3.37
N ARG A 172 12.97 6.48 3.54
CA ARG A 172 12.88 7.75 4.29
C ARG A 172 13.10 7.54 5.79
N ALA A 173 12.56 6.47 6.36
CA ALA A 173 12.81 6.11 7.75
C ALA A 173 14.31 5.89 8.00
N GLU A 174 15.02 5.22 7.09
CA GLU A 174 16.47 5.04 7.18
C GLU A 174 17.24 6.36 7.12
N GLN A 175 16.82 7.30 6.26
CA GLN A 175 17.44 8.62 6.18
C GLN A 175 17.28 9.36 7.51
N LEU A 176 16.06 9.40 8.05
CA LEU A 176 15.76 10.03 9.33
C LEU A 176 16.50 9.38 10.50
N GLN A 177 16.66 8.06 10.48
CA GLN A 177 17.43 7.32 11.49
C GLN A 177 18.92 7.72 11.49
N ASN A 178 19.45 8.06 10.31
CA ASN A 178 20.86 8.43 10.11
C ASN A 178 21.14 9.94 10.24
N GLU A 179 20.10 10.77 10.19
CA GLU A 179 20.20 12.22 10.46
C GLU A 179 20.53 12.43 11.97
N ARG A 180 21.65 13.12 12.20
CA ARG A 180 22.20 13.44 13.52
C ARG A 180 21.75 14.82 13.96
#